data_AF-A0A8S9WDZ3-F1
#
_entry.id   AF-A0A8S9WDZ3-F1
#
_cell.length_a   1.000
_cell.length_b   1.000
_cell.length_c   1.000
_cell.angle_alpha   90.00
_cell.angle_beta   90.00
_cell.angle_gamma   90.00
#
_symmetry.space_group_name_H-M   'P 1'
#
loop_
_entity.id
_entity.type
_entity.pdbx_description
1 polymer ?
#
loop_
_entity_poly.entity_id
_entity_poly.type
_entity_poly.pdbx_seq_one_letter_code
_entity_poly.pdbx_strand_id
1 'polypeptide(L)'
;MQIKKMHPGELEAEAERIVEAFYNYLKHEKGLSEETALEHKHQIGFFANSYFLGYEEKSLLKVTGSDIEDYLGNWYIRKVWNSSKSDVRSILVAFKKFCKFLHERGCVEEEQLDDLLAACTNPQREWFAITKRGQEIFRAIS
;
A
#
# COMPACT_ATOMS: atom_id res chain seq x y z
N MET A 1 10.61 29.88 4.00
CA MET A 1 9.35 29.30 3.49
C MET A 1 8.85 28.33 4.55
N GLN A 2 7.85 28.69 5.36
CA GLN A 2 7.29 27.74 6.33
C GLN A 2 6.44 26.74 5.55
N ILE A 3 6.83 25.46 5.57
CA ILE A 3 6.00 24.37 5.06
C ILE A 3 4.81 24.28 6.01
N LYS A 4 3.63 24.70 5.57
CA LYS A 4 2.39 24.48 6.32
C LYS A 4 2.22 22.97 6.46
N LYS A 5 2.44 22.42 7.66
CA LYS A 5 2.04 21.05 7.96
C LYS A 5 0.54 20.95 7.76
N MET A 6 0.09 19.97 6.98
CA MET A 6 -1.34 19.67 6.87
C MET A 6 -1.85 19.26 8.26
N HIS A 7 -3.07 19.68 8.58
CA HIS A 7 -3.75 19.21 9.78
C HIS A 7 -4.26 17.78 9.58
N PRO A 8 -4.40 16.97 10.65
CA PRO A 8 -4.84 15.57 10.54
C PRO A 8 -6.12 15.38 9.72
N GLY A 9 -7.15 16.23 9.94
CA GLY A 9 -8.39 16.16 9.15
C GLY A 9 -8.24 16.52 7.67
N GLU A 10 -7.21 17.30 7.29
CA GLU A 10 -6.91 17.58 5.88
C GLU A 10 -6.28 16.35 5.21
N LEU A 11 -5.46 15.58 5.93
CA LEU A 11 -4.83 14.34 5.45
C LEU A 11 -5.86 13.21 5.31
N GLU A 12 -6.79 13.08 6.26
CA GLU A 12 -7.90 12.13 6.18
C GLU A 12 -8.75 12.38 4.92
N ALA A 13 -9.20 13.62 4.74
CA ALA A 13 -10.00 13.98 3.58
C ALA A 13 -9.24 13.81 2.25
N GLU A 14 -7.91 14.02 2.23
CA GLU A 14 -7.08 13.74 1.07
C GLU A 14 -7.00 12.25 0.76
N ALA A 15 -6.72 11.43 1.77
CA ALA A 15 -6.64 9.97 1.63
C ALA A 15 -7.95 9.39 1.09
N GLU A 16 -9.09 9.81 1.64
CA GLU A 16 -10.41 9.40 1.16
C GLU A 16 -10.62 9.74 -0.32
N ARG A 17 -10.30 10.97 -0.74
CA ARG A 17 -10.43 11.39 -2.14
C ARG A 17 -9.55 10.56 -3.07
N ILE A 18 -8.30 10.30 -2.68
CA ILE A 18 -7.35 9.52 -3.49
C ILE A 18 -7.81 8.07 -3.62
N VAL A 19 -8.25 7.45 -2.52
CA VAL A 19 -8.75 6.07 -2.50
C VAL A 19 -10.01 5.92 -3.35
N GLU A 20 -10.92 6.90 -3.30
CA GLU A 20 -12.11 6.92 -4.15
C GLU A 20 -11.75 7.10 -5.63
N ALA A 21 -10.83 8.00 -5.94
CA ALA A 21 -10.34 8.20 -7.30
C ALA A 21 -9.67 6.94 -7.86
N PHE A 22 -8.91 6.23 -7.03
CA PHE A 22 -8.30 4.95 -7.38
C PHE A 22 -9.34 3.87 -7.70
N TYR A 23 -10.38 3.75 -6.87
CA TYR A 23 -11.49 2.83 -7.13
C TYR A 23 -12.17 3.12 -8.47
N ASN A 24 -12.50 4.39 -8.73
CA ASN A 24 -13.13 4.81 -9.98
C ASN A 24 -12.25 4.52 -11.19
N TYR A 25 -10.94 4.76 -11.07
CA TYR A 25 -9.96 4.41 -12.09
C TYR A 25 -9.95 2.90 -12.40
N LEU A 26 -9.93 2.05 -11.37
CA LEU A 26 -9.94 0.59 -11.57
C LEU A 26 -11.22 0.13 -12.29
N LYS A 27 -12.36 0.65 -11.86
CA LYS A 27 -13.67 0.24 -12.37
C LYS A 27 -13.94 0.77 -13.78
N HIS A 28 -13.72 2.06 -13.99
CA HIS A 28 -14.19 2.76 -15.19
C HIS A 28 -13.11 2.89 -16.27
N GLU A 29 -11.84 3.04 -15.90
CA GLU A 29 -10.75 3.19 -16.88
C GLU A 29 -10.05 1.88 -17.17
N LYS A 30 -9.89 1.00 -16.17
CA LYS A 30 -9.26 -0.33 -16.35
C LYS A 30 -10.27 -1.47 -16.51
N GLY A 31 -11.57 -1.21 -16.33
CA GLY A 31 -12.63 -2.18 -16.57
C GLY A 31 -12.62 -3.39 -15.65
N LEU A 32 -12.10 -3.26 -14.42
CA LEU A 32 -12.17 -4.34 -13.43
C LEU A 32 -13.61 -4.53 -12.94
N SER A 33 -13.92 -5.74 -12.46
CA SER A 33 -15.21 -5.99 -11.80
C SER A 33 -15.36 -5.14 -10.54
N GLU A 34 -16.61 -4.85 -10.18
CA GLU A 34 -16.98 -4.15 -8.94
C GLU A 34 -16.29 -4.75 -7.72
N GLU A 35 -16.39 -6.08 -7.57
CA GLU A 35 -15.83 -6.84 -6.45
C GLU A 35 -14.31 -6.68 -6.37
N THR A 36 -13.60 -6.84 -7.49
CA THR A 36 -12.14 -6.71 -7.51
C THR A 36 -11.69 -5.26 -7.28
N ALA A 37 -12.41 -4.28 -7.82
CA ALA A 37 -12.12 -2.87 -7.59
C ALA A 37 -12.34 -2.48 -6.11
N LEU A 38 -13.42 -2.96 -5.48
CA LEU A 38 -13.71 -2.75 -4.07
C LEU A 38 -12.67 -3.42 -3.17
N GLU A 39 -12.23 -4.64 -3.50
CA GLU A 39 -11.17 -5.32 -2.75
C GLU A 39 -9.86 -4.52 -2.79
N HIS A 40 -9.44 -4.05 -3.97
CA HIS A 40 -8.24 -3.22 -4.08
C HIS A 40 -8.39 -1.86 -3.39
N LYS A 41 -9.58 -1.24 -3.47
CA LYS A 41 -9.91 -0.02 -2.71
C LYS A 41 -9.74 -0.25 -1.21
N HIS A 42 -10.29 -1.36 -0.70
CA HIS A 42 -10.20 -1.72 0.71
C HIS A 42 -8.75 -1.91 1.15
N GLN A 43 -7.93 -2.61 0.35
CA GLN A 43 -6.51 -2.84 0.65
C GLN A 43 -5.70 -1.53 0.74
N ILE A 44 -5.87 -0.61 -0.21
CA ILE A 44 -5.19 0.69 -0.20
C ILE A 44 -5.75 1.61 0.88
N GLY A 45 -7.07 1.62 1.09
CA GLY A 45 -7.70 2.40 2.15
C GLY A 45 -7.27 1.94 3.54
N PHE A 46 -7.11 0.63 3.76
CA PHE A 46 -6.61 0.10 5.02
C PHE A 46 -5.16 0.50 5.28
N PHE A 47 -4.30 0.46 4.26
CA PHE A 47 -2.94 1.01 4.33
C PHE A 47 -2.94 2.51 4.69
N ALA A 48 -3.70 3.31 3.95
CA ALA A 48 -3.78 4.75 4.15
C ALA A 48 -4.20 5.10 5.58
N ASN A 49 -5.31 4.51 6.05
CA ASN A 49 -5.89 4.84 7.35
C ASN A 49 -5.12 4.23 8.52
N SER A 50 -4.71 2.96 8.40
CA SER A 50 -4.17 2.22 9.55
C SER A 50 -2.66 2.39 9.72
N TYR A 51 -1.93 2.70 8.65
CA TYR A 51 -0.48 2.85 8.68
C TYR A 51 -0.07 4.30 8.41
N PHE A 52 -0.44 4.89 7.27
CA PHE A 52 0.02 6.23 6.91
C PHE A 52 -0.52 7.35 7.80
N LEU A 53 -1.83 7.37 8.04
CA LEU A 53 -2.44 8.36 8.93
C LEU A 53 -2.20 8.03 10.39
N GLY A 54 -2.27 6.74 10.76
CA GLY A 54 -2.16 6.30 12.16
C GLY A 54 -0.74 6.30 12.75
N TYR A 55 0.30 6.21 11.92
CA TYR A 55 1.69 6.10 12.39
C TYR A 55 2.64 7.13 11.76
N GLU A 56 2.49 7.39 10.46
CA GLU A 56 3.46 8.23 9.74
C GLU A 56 3.05 9.71 9.63
N GLU A 57 1.75 10.03 9.78
CA GLU A 57 1.16 11.36 9.56
C GLU A 57 1.53 11.98 8.19
N LYS A 58 1.56 11.15 7.14
CA LYS A 58 1.97 11.53 5.77
C LYS A 58 0.80 11.53 4.78
N SER A 59 0.91 12.40 3.78
CA SER A 59 0.06 12.37 2.58
C SER A 59 0.30 11.07 1.80
N LEU A 60 -0.78 10.47 1.30
CA LEU A 60 -0.71 9.25 0.49
C LEU A 60 0.01 9.47 -0.86
N LEU A 61 0.09 10.72 -1.32
CA LEU A 61 0.87 11.10 -2.52
C LEU A 61 2.38 11.04 -2.30
N LYS A 62 2.83 10.91 -1.04
CA LYS A 62 4.25 10.83 -0.67
C LYS A 62 4.72 9.41 -0.38
N VAL A 63 3.94 8.40 -0.80
CA VAL A 63 4.31 7.00 -0.63
C VAL A 63 5.63 6.70 -1.35
N THR A 64 6.51 5.94 -0.70
CA THR A 64 7.80 5.49 -1.23
C THR A 64 7.88 3.97 -1.26
N GLY A 65 8.86 3.39 -1.97
CA GLY A 65 9.10 1.95 -1.92
C GLY A 65 9.33 1.44 -0.49
N SER A 66 10.10 2.18 0.31
CA SER A 66 10.39 1.84 1.71
C SER A 66 9.13 1.77 2.58
N ASP A 67 8.13 2.62 2.32
CA ASP A 67 6.86 2.58 3.05
C ASP A 67 6.07 1.29 2.75
N ILE A 68 6.10 0.83 1.50
CA ILE A 68 5.46 -0.43 1.08
C ILE A 68 6.18 -1.62 1.72
N GLU A 69 7.52 -1.58 1.75
CA GLU A 69 8.36 -2.61 2.37
C GLU A 69 8.11 -2.73 3.87
N ASP A 70 8.14 -1.63 4.63
CA ASP A 70 7.87 -1.70 6.09
C ASP A 70 6.42 -2.09 6.38
N TYR A 71 5.46 -1.59 5.60
CA TYR A 71 4.06 -1.95 5.77
C TYR A 71 3.84 -3.46 5.57
N LEU A 72 4.27 -4.03 4.44
CA LEU A 72 3.99 -5.44 4.10
C LEU A 72 4.99 -6.43 4.70
N GLY A 73 6.23 -6.00 4.93
CA GLY A 73 7.33 -6.80 5.47
C GLY A 73 7.35 -6.86 7.00
N ASN A 74 6.72 -5.90 7.68
CA ASN A 74 6.79 -5.78 9.13
C ASN A 74 5.42 -5.43 9.77
N TRP A 75 4.86 -4.26 9.49
CA TRP A 75 3.70 -3.75 10.22
C TRP A 75 2.47 -4.65 10.05
N TYR A 76 2.08 -4.96 8.81
CA TYR A 76 0.87 -5.72 8.50
C TYR A 76 0.88 -7.11 9.15
N ILE A 77 2.01 -7.81 9.03
CA ILE A 77 2.20 -9.15 9.59
C ILE A 77 2.07 -9.16 11.12
N ARG A 78 2.59 -8.11 11.77
CA ARG A 78 2.58 -8.02 13.23
C ARG A 78 1.25 -7.51 13.79
N LYS A 79 0.56 -6.66 13.05
CA LYS A 79 -0.60 -5.90 13.55
C LYS A 79 -1.94 -6.44 13.08
N VAL A 80 -1.99 -7.14 11.95
CA VAL A 80 -3.22 -7.73 11.42
C VAL A 80 -3.31 -9.19 11.85
N TRP A 81 -4.26 -9.47 12.76
CA TRP A 81 -4.54 -10.83 13.22
C TRP A 81 -4.92 -11.72 12.03
N ASN A 82 -4.39 -12.95 11.98
CA ASN A 82 -4.58 -13.91 10.89
C ASN A 82 -4.04 -13.49 9.51
N SER A 83 -3.11 -12.53 9.42
CA SER A 83 -2.43 -12.21 8.15
C SER A 83 -1.85 -13.46 7.48
N SER A 84 -2.12 -13.65 6.19
CA SER A 84 -1.64 -14.80 5.42
C SER A 84 -0.77 -14.38 4.22
N LYS A 85 0.02 -15.33 3.69
CA LYS A 85 0.80 -15.12 2.46
C LYS A 85 -0.10 -14.79 1.25
N SER A 86 -1.32 -15.33 1.20
CA SER A 86 -2.30 -15.03 0.14
C SER A 86 -2.76 -13.58 0.20
N ASP A 87 -3.00 -13.05 1.40
CA ASP A 87 -3.44 -11.65 1.58
C ASP A 87 -2.35 -10.72 1.08
N VAL A 88 -1.10 -10.96 1.49
CA VAL A 88 0.04 -10.12 1.09
C VAL A 88 0.20 -10.09 -0.43
N ARG A 89 0.04 -11.23 -1.12
CA ARG A 89 0.07 -11.25 -2.60
C ARG A 89 -1.06 -10.42 -3.21
N SER A 90 -2.27 -10.53 -2.68
CA SER A 90 -3.42 -9.75 -3.15
C SER A 90 -3.17 -8.25 -2.95
N ILE A 91 -2.66 -7.88 -1.78
CA ILE A 91 -2.34 -6.49 -1.43
C ILE A 91 -1.24 -5.93 -2.34
N LEU A 92 -0.17 -6.68 -2.63
CA LEU A 92 0.87 -6.25 -3.58
C LEU A 92 0.29 -5.95 -4.97
N VAL A 93 -0.69 -6.72 -5.42
CA VAL A 93 -1.36 -6.46 -6.71
C VAL A 93 -2.12 -5.12 -6.65
N ALA A 94 -2.82 -4.82 -5.54
CA ALA A 94 -3.43 -3.51 -5.36
C ALA A 94 -2.38 -2.39 -5.34
N PHE A 95 -1.27 -2.55 -4.62
CA PHE A 95 -0.20 -1.55 -4.60
C PHE A 95 0.38 -1.29 -5.99
N LYS A 96 0.67 -2.33 -6.78
CA LYS A 96 1.14 -2.16 -8.17
C LYS A 96 0.16 -1.34 -9.01
N LYS A 97 -1.14 -1.61 -8.86
CA LYS A 97 -2.18 -0.85 -9.57
C LYS A 97 -2.28 0.58 -9.06
N PHE A 98 -2.12 0.79 -7.76
CA PHE A 98 -2.15 2.11 -7.13
C PHE A 98 -0.97 2.98 -7.56
N CYS A 99 0.25 2.43 -7.60
CA CYS A 99 1.44 3.15 -8.07
C CYS A 99 1.29 3.59 -9.52
N LYS A 100 0.79 2.70 -10.38
CA LYS A 100 0.46 3.05 -11.78
C LYS A 100 -0.61 4.13 -11.88
N PHE A 101 -1.64 4.07 -11.04
CA PHE A 101 -2.66 5.12 -10.97
C PHE A 101 -2.03 6.48 -10.61
N LEU A 102 -1.18 6.53 -9.58
CA LEU A 102 -0.52 7.78 -9.19
C LEU A 102 0.35 8.34 -10.32
N HIS A 103 1.08 7.49 -11.02
CA HIS A 103 1.88 7.90 -12.17
C HIS A 103 1.01 8.41 -13.33
N GLU A 104 -0.06 7.69 -13.71
CA GLU A 104 -0.99 8.12 -14.76
C GLU A 104 -1.72 9.44 -14.42
N ARG A 105 -1.78 9.82 -13.14
CA ARG A 105 -2.29 11.12 -12.67
C ARG A 105 -1.22 12.20 -12.51
N GLY A 106 0.04 11.90 -12.83
CA GLY A 106 1.16 12.84 -12.71
C GLY A 106 1.56 13.14 -11.26
N CYS A 107 1.22 12.25 -10.32
CA CYS A 107 1.61 12.39 -8.92
C CYS A 107 2.99 11.79 -8.61
N VAL A 108 3.49 10.92 -9.49
CA VAL A 108 4.72 10.15 -9.32
C VAL A 108 5.44 10.11 -10.66
N GLU A 109 6.70 10.52 -10.69
CA GLU A 109 7.53 10.48 -11.89
C GLU A 109 8.04 9.06 -12.18
N GLU A 110 8.54 8.79 -13.39
CA GLU A 110 8.95 7.44 -13.83
C GLU A 110 9.96 6.79 -12.87
N GLU A 111 11.00 7.52 -12.44
CA GLU A 111 12.02 7.01 -11.51
C GLU A 111 11.43 6.60 -10.16
N GLN A 112 10.43 7.35 -9.68
CA GLN A 112 9.72 7.02 -8.44
C GLN A 112 8.78 5.83 -8.63
N LEU A 113 8.15 5.71 -9.81
CA LEU A 113 7.33 4.56 -10.14
C LEU A 113 8.16 3.27 -10.15
N ASP A 114 9.37 3.30 -10.70
CA ASP A 114 10.28 2.15 -10.72
C ASP A 114 10.63 1.67 -9.30
N ASP A 115 10.95 2.59 -8.39
CA ASP A 115 11.21 2.27 -6.98
C ASP A 115 9.98 1.62 -6.30
N LEU A 116 8.81 2.23 -6.47
CA LEU A 116 7.55 1.70 -5.94
C LEU A 116 7.22 0.31 -6.49
N LEU A 117 7.43 0.09 -7.79
CA LEU A 117 7.18 -1.21 -8.42
C LEU A 117 8.21 -2.26 -7.99
N ALA A 118 9.46 -1.86 -7.74
CA ALA A 118 10.50 -2.74 -7.20
C ALA A 118 10.11 -3.25 -5.80
N ALA A 119 9.67 -2.36 -4.89
CA ALA A 119 9.17 -2.71 -3.57
C ALA A 119 7.99 -3.69 -3.63
N CYS A 120 7.10 -3.52 -4.61
CA CYS A 120 5.97 -4.42 -4.83
C CYS A 120 6.36 -5.81 -5.39
N THR A 121 7.62 -6.00 -5.80
CA THR A 121 8.07 -7.24 -6.46
C THR A 121 8.79 -8.16 -5.48
N ASN A 122 9.25 -7.65 -4.33
CA ASN A 122 9.98 -8.46 -3.36
C ASN A 122 9.77 -8.03 -1.89
N PRO A 123 8.53 -8.10 -1.33
CA PRO A 123 8.33 -7.85 0.10
C PRO A 123 8.96 -8.92 1.01
N GLN A 124 9.56 -9.97 0.42
CA GLN A 124 10.15 -11.10 1.11
C GLN A 124 11.56 -10.82 1.65
N ARG A 125 12.21 -9.71 1.26
CA ARG A 125 13.52 -9.33 1.81
C ARG A 125 13.48 -9.07 3.33
N GLU A 126 12.33 -8.68 3.89
CA GLU A 126 12.17 -8.46 5.34
C GLU A 126 11.32 -9.52 6.07
N TRP A 127 10.53 -10.31 5.34
CA TRP A 127 9.59 -11.31 5.90
C TRP A 127 10.24 -12.31 6.88
N PHE A 128 11.52 -12.66 6.67
CA PHE A 128 12.21 -13.70 7.44
C PHE A 128 13.15 -13.18 8.52
N ALA A 129 13.50 -11.90 8.49
CA ALA A 129 14.52 -11.36 9.37
C ALA A 129 13.99 -11.04 10.78
N ILE A 130 12.68 -10.79 10.94
CA ILE A 130 12.19 -10.09 12.14
C ILE A 130 11.18 -10.89 12.98
N THR A 131 10.48 -11.91 12.45
CA THR A 131 9.47 -12.65 13.24
C THR A 131 9.65 -14.17 13.26
N LYS A 132 9.62 -14.75 14.48
CA LYS A 132 9.63 -16.20 14.73
C LYS A 132 8.52 -16.94 13.95
N ARG A 133 7.36 -16.29 13.78
CA ARG A 133 6.21 -16.80 13.01
C ARG A 133 6.44 -16.79 11.50
N GLY A 134 7.14 -15.78 10.96
CA GLY A 134 7.56 -15.74 9.55
C GLY A 134 8.54 -16.88 9.20
N GLN A 135 9.43 -17.23 10.13
CA GLN A 135 10.37 -18.35 10.00
C GLN A 135 9.68 -19.73 10.07
N GLU A 136 8.69 -19.91 10.95
CA GLU A 136 7.92 -21.16 11.07
C GLU A 136 7.11 -21.48 9.81
N ILE A 137 6.46 -20.47 9.20
CA ILE A 137 5.70 -20.62 7.95
C ILE A 137 6.63 -20.88 6.74
N PHE A 138 7.92 -20.54 6.81
CA PHE A 138 8.89 -20.86 5.76
C PHE A 138 9.34 -22.31 5.82
N ARG A 139 9.69 -22.77 7.02
CA ARG A 139 10.21 -24.13 7.26
C ARG A 139 9.18 -25.23 7.00
N ALA A 140 7.88 -24.94 7.11
CA ALA A 140 6.83 -25.92 6.85
C ALA A 140 6.56 -26.19 5.36
N ILE A 141 7.19 -25.44 4.45
CA ILE A 141 6.92 -25.49 3.00
C ILE A 141 8.23 -25.62 2.20
N SER A 142 9.35 -25.89 2.89
CA SER A 142 10.66 -26.27 2.32
C SER A 142 10.95 -27.71 2.68
#